data_AF-M3C7B4-F1
#
_entry.id   AF-M3C7B4-F1
#
_cell.length_a   1.000
_cell.length_b   1.000
_cell.length_c   1.000
_cell.angle_alpha   90.00
_cell.angle_beta   90.00
_cell.angle_gamma   90.00
#
_symmetry.space_group_name_H-M   'P 1'
#
loop_
_entity.id
_entity.type
_entity.pdbx_description
1 polymer ?
#
loop_
_entity_poly.entity_id
_entity_poly.type
_entity_poly.pdbx_seq_one_letter_code
_entity_poly.pdbx_strand_id
1 'polypeptide(L)'
;MLEAWIRPHHRLPHLLPNRAMSGMLVTDMTPAAGEVLLELKPKWLAPSPNAPPNAKRCRTCAVRAHRASERICTATDAQASCPLDLINPDPGHRRRCVHAITTDPQIRDYLLTQAQPLLQQLRTCQAEFDRVGVLNISGNHHASSSASSSSSSSSSSLLSLCKAMTLRDCTLFVKRSGDVIDARLGDLDLKHPEKISRWKKVEANLISGGWYTNSESPEHYHHEKICMLAR
;
A
#
# COMPACT_ATOMS: atom_id res chain seq x y z
N MET A 1 1.37 -10.44 -36.53
CA MET A 1 0.22 -9.56 -36.25
C MET A 1 0.58 -8.82 -34.96
N LEU A 2 1.00 -7.56 -35.04
CA LEU A 2 1.35 -6.78 -33.85
C LEU A 2 0.04 -6.49 -33.11
N GLU A 3 -0.16 -7.10 -31.93
CA GLU A 3 -1.26 -6.72 -31.05
C GLU A 3 -1.14 -5.21 -30.80
N ALA A 4 -2.20 -4.46 -31.11
CA ALA A 4 -2.24 -3.04 -30.81
C ALA A 4 -2.07 -2.87 -29.29
N TRP A 5 -1.05 -2.14 -28.86
CA TRP A 5 -0.82 -1.84 -27.46
C TRP A 5 -1.92 -0.88 -26.99
N ILE A 6 -3.06 -1.42 -26.53
CA ILE A 6 -4.19 -0.62 -26.06
C ILE A 6 -3.84 -0.07 -24.68
N ARG A 7 -3.31 1.14 -24.66
CA ARG A 7 -3.16 1.91 -23.43
C ARG A 7 -4.54 2.28 -22.87
N PRO A 8 -4.82 2.05 -21.58
CA PRO A 8 -6.10 2.45 -20.99
C PRO A 8 -6.39 3.95 -21.22
N HIS A 9 -7.62 4.29 -21.61
CA HIS A 9 -8.02 5.66 -21.99
C HIS A 9 -7.60 6.72 -20.95
N HIS A 10 -7.84 6.47 -19.67
CA HIS A 10 -7.47 7.38 -18.58
C HIS A 10 -5.95 7.57 -18.41
N ARG A 11 -5.12 6.73 -19.03
CA ARG A 11 -3.66 6.83 -19.01
C ARG A 11 -3.09 7.50 -20.24
N LEU A 12 -3.86 7.75 -21.31
CA LEU A 12 -3.38 8.36 -22.56
C LEU A 12 -2.63 9.69 -22.35
N PRO A 13 -3.04 10.59 -21.43
CA PRO A 13 -2.32 11.85 -21.23
C PRO A 13 -0.92 11.71 -20.60
N HIS A 14 -0.58 10.55 -20.03
CA HIS A 14 0.67 10.36 -19.27
C HIS A 14 1.82 9.83 -20.13
N LEU A 15 2.23 10.58 -21.15
CA LEU A 15 3.28 10.16 -22.08
C LEU A 15 4.68 10.32 -21.47
N LEU A 16 5.62 9.52 -22.00
CA LEU A 16 7.04 9.69 -21.69
C LEU A 16 7.54 11.02 -22.29
N PRO A 17 8.43 11.75 -21.60
CA PRO A 17 8.95 13.01 -22.10
C PRO A 17 9.84 12.80 -23.34
N ASN A 18 9.78 13.72 -24.30
CA ASN A 18 10.48 13.65 -25.59
C ASN A 18 11.98 14.02 -25.52
N ARG A 19 12.68 13.63 -24.46
CA ARG A 19 14.12 13.92 -24.25
C ARG A 19 14.91 12.63 -24.12
N ALA A 20 16.24 12.72 -24.24
CA ALA A 20 17.13 11.56 -24.04
C ALA A 20 16.81 10.86 -22.72
N MET A 21 16.41 9.59 -22.82
CA MET A 21 16.02 8.77 -21.68
C MET A 21 17.04 7.68 -21.44
N SER A 22 17.41 7.48 -20.18
CA SER A 22 18.00 6.22 -19.73
C SER A 22 16.86 5.24 -19.40
N GLY A 23 17.07 3.96 -19.70
CA GLY A 23 16.18 2.87 -19.31
C GLY A 23 16.79 2.04 -18.17
N MET A 24 15.94 1.34 -17.43
CA MET A 24 16.35 0.33 -16.45
C MET A 24 15.94 -1.05 -16.97
N LEU A 25 16.89 -1.97 -17.09
CA LEU A 25 16.60 -3.37 -17.35
C LEU A 25 16.16 -4.04 -16.05
N VAL A 26 15.02 -4.71 -16.11
CA VAL A 26 14.45 -5.46 -14.99
C VAL A 26 14.15 -6.88 -15.43
N THR A 27 14.14 -7.82 -14.48
CA THR A 27 13.69 -9.18 -14.76
C THR A 27 12.23 -9.17 -15.17
N ASP A 28 11.93 -9.78 -16.31
CA ASP A 28 10.55 -9.96 -16.77
C ASP A 28 9.85 -11.02 -15.93
N MET A 29 8.80 -10.60 -15.22
CA MET A 29 7.96 -11.46 -14.39
C MET A 29 6.66 -11.85 -15.09
N THR A 30 6.49 -11.53 -16.37
CA THR A 30 5.31 -11.91 -17.17
C THR A 30 5.18 -13.44 -17.19
N PRO A 31 4.02 -14.01 -16.83
CA PRO A 31 3.85 -15.45 -16.82
C PRO A 31 3.77 -16.00 -18.24
N ALA A 32 4.54 -17.06 -18.51
CA ALA A 32 4.37 -17.90 -19.69
C ALA A 32 3.16 -18.85 -19.54
N ALA A 33 2.82 -19.59 -20.59
CA ALA A 33 1.74 -20.57 -20.54
C ALA A 33 2.00 -21.63 -19.44
N GLY A 34 1.04 -21.79 -18.53
CA GLY A 34 1.14 -22.70 -17.39
C GLY A 34 1.80 -22.11 -16.14
N GLU A 35 2.38 -20.90 -16.23
CA GLU A 35 2.88 -20.16 -15.07
C GLU A 35 1.75 -19.35 -14.41
N VAL A 36 1.89 -19.10 -13.11
CA VAL A 36 0.95 -18.27 -12.35
C VAL A 36 1.71 -17.07 -11.78
N LEU A 37 1.18 -15.87 -11.99
CA LEU A 37 1.71 -14.64 -11.37
C LEU A 37 0.69 -14.10 -10.36
N LEU A 38 1.14 -13.90 -9.13
CA LEU A 38 0.46 -13.06 -8.14
C LEU A 38 1.15 -11.70 -8.06
N GLU A 39 0.37 -10.64 -8.27
CA GLU A 39 0.76 -9.26 -7.95
C GLU A 39 0.11 -8.85 -6.63
N LEU A 40 0.89 -8.86 -5.55
CA LEU A 40 0.42 -8.49 -4.22
C LEU A 40 0.99 -7.14 -3.81
N LYS A 41 0.13 -6.15 -3.58
CA LYS A 41 0.53 -4.94 -2.86
C LYS A 41 0.33 -5.16 -1.35
N PRO A 42 1.38 -5.27 -0.53
CA PRO A 42 1.23 -5.57 0.90
C PRO A 42 0.52 -4.43 1.67
N LYS A 43 0.57 -3.20 1.12
CA LYS A 43 0.00 -1.99 1.72
C LYS A 43 0.60 -1.68 3.10
N TRP A 44 -0.21 -1.17 4.01
CA TRP A 44 0.19 -0.75 5.35
C TRP A 44 0.24 -1.96 6.28
N LEU A 45 1.44 -2.47 6.55
CA LEU A 45 1.67 -3.65 7.39
C LEU A 45 1.73 -3.31 8.89
N ALA A 46 1.57 -2.03 9.23
CA ALA A 46 1.38 -1.51 10.57
C ALA A 46 0.18 -0.53 10.59
N PRO A 47 -0.49 -0.34 11.75
CA PRO A 47 -1.47 0.72 11.91
C PRO A 47 -0.90 2.10 11.55
N SER A 48 -1.77 3.00 11.08
CA SER A 48 -1.37 4.40 10.90
C SER A 48 -1.07 5.03 12.26
N PRO A 49 0.03 5.80 12.42
CA PRO A 49 0.26 6.56 13.65
C PRO A 49 -0.82 7.61 13.94
N ASN A 50 -1.58 8.03 12.92
CA ASN A 50 -2.70 8.95 13.07
C ASN A 50 -4.05 8.24 13.26
N ALA A 51 -4.11 6.91 13.25
CA ALA A 51 -5.35 6.19 13.50
C ALA A 51 -5.84 6.43 14.95
N PRO A 52 -7.15 6.61 15.18
CA PRO A 52 -7.70 6.74 16.53
C PRO A 52 -7.40 5.49 17.39
N PRO A 53 -7.21 5.61 18.71
CA PRO A 53 -6.93 4.47 19.59
C PRO A 53 -8.02 3.38 19.59
N ASN A 54 -9.27 3.76 19.32
CA ASN A 54 -10.42 2.86 19.24
C ASN A 54 -10.71 2.36 17.80
N ALA A 55 -9.73 2.48 16.88
CA ALA A 55 -9.90 2.05 15.49
C ALA A 55 -10.29 0.56 15.40
N LYS A 56 -11.30 0.29 14.56
CA LYS A 56 -11.76 -1.04 14.15
C LYS A 56 -11.27 -1.43 12.76
N ARG A 57 -10.80 -0.45 11.98
CA ARG A 57 -10.15 -0.66 10.68
C ARG A 57 -8.68 -0.25 10.72
N CYS A 58 -7.81 -1.00 10.06
CA CYS A 58 -6.48 -0.48 9.71
C CYS A 58 -6.64 0.52 8.56
N ARG A 59 -5.61 1.32 8.27
CA ARG A 59 -5.70 2.37 7.23
C ARG A 59 -6.16 1.84 5.88
N THR A 60 -5.64 0.70 5.44
CA THR A 60 -6.05 0.08 4.17
C THR A 60 -7.53 -0.30 4.18
N CYS A 61 -8.02 -0.88 5.27
CA CYS A 61 -9.43 -1.25 5.40
C CYS A 61 -10.34 -0.01 5.49
N ALA A 62 -9.90 1.06 6.18
CA ALA A 62 -10.62 2.33 6.23
C ALA A 62 -10.72 2.99 4.85
N VAL A 63 -9.63 2.99 4.07
CA VAL A 63 -9.64 3.47 2.68
C VAL A 63 -10.59 2.65 1.81
N ARG A 64 -10.60 1.32 1.97
CA ARG A 64 -11.52 0.45 1.24
C ARG A 64 -12.98 0.76 1.57
N ALA A 65 -13.31 0.94 2.85
CA ALA A 65 -14.67 1.31 3.28
C ALA A 65 -15.10 2.67 2.69
N HIS A 66 -14.25 3.70 2.80
CA HIS A 66 -14.52 5.01 2.20
C HIS A 66 -14.65 4.95 0.67
N ARG A 67 -13.88 4.12 -0.02
CA ARG A 67 -14.05 3.95 -1.48
C ARG A 67 -15.35 3.24 -1.83
N ALA A 68 -15.75 2.26 -1.03
CA ALA A 68 -17.00 1.54 -1.25
C ALA A 68 -18.22 2.48 -1.15
N SER A 69 -18.22 3.47 -0.24
CA SER A 69 -19.29 4.49 -0.19
C SER A 69 -19.35 5.34 -1.46
N GLU A 70 -18.19 5.61 -2.08
CA GLU A 70 -18.08 6.30 -3.36
C GLU A 70 -18.31 5.37 -4.57
N ARG A 71 -18.70 4.11 -4.36
CA ARG A 71 -18.85 3.07 -5.39
C ARG A 71 -17.57 2.84 -6.21
N ILE A 72 -16.42 3.05 -5.59
CA ILE A 72 -15.10 2.79 -6.16
C ILE A 72 -14.58 1.45 -5.63
N CYS A 73 -14.22 0.54 -6.53
CA CYS A 73 -13.55 -0.72 -6.19
C CYS A 73 -12.28 -0.87 -7.04
N THR A 74 -11.16 -1.24 -6.40
CA THR A 74 -9.92 -1.58 -7.08
C THR A 74 -9.64 -3.09 -7.01
N ALA A 75 -8.74 -3.60 -7.85
CA ALA A 75 -8.35 -5.01 -7.80
C ALA A 75 -7.85 -5.43 -6.41
N THR A 76 -7.11 -4.56 -5.70
CA THR A 76 -6.69 -4.82 -4.32
C THR A 76 -7.86 -4.80 -3.32
N ASP A 77 -8.88 -3.98 -3.56
CA ASP A 77 -10.06 -3.95 -2.69
C ASP A 77 -10.86 -5.26 -2.80
N ALA A 78 -10.92 -5.83 -4.01
CA ALA A 78 -11.59 -7.11 -4.28
C ALA A 78 -10.94 -8.33 -3.61
N GLN A 79 -9.63 -8.28 -3.31
CA GLN A 79 -8.94 -9.34 -2.56
C GLN A 79 -9.48 -9.50 -1.13
N ALA A 80 -10.26 -8.53 -0.63
CA ALA A 80 -10.92 -8.60 0.67
C ALA A 80 -10.00 -9.04 1.83
N SER A 81 -8.72 -8.67 1.77
CA SER A 81 -7.69 -9.07 2.72
C SER A 81 -7.31 -7.91 3.65
N CYS A 82 -6.86 -8.23 4.86
CA CYS A 82 -6.33 -7.24 5.80
C CYS A 82 -4.80 -7.34 5.84
N PRO A 83 -4.06 -6.26 5.52
CA PRO A 83 -2.60 -6.24 5.63
C PRO A 83 -2.05 -6.61 7.00
N LEU A 84 -2.78 -6.31 8.09
CA LEU A 84 -2.34 -6.69 9.44
C LEU A 84 -2.53 -8.18 9.70
N ASP A 85 -3.52 -8.83 9.07
CA ASP A 85 -3.64 -10.29 9.14
C ASP A 85 -2.52 -10.98 8.33
N LEU A 86 -2.04 -10.38 7.24
CA LEU A 86 -0.99 -10.96 6.37
C LEU A 86 0.33 -11.24 7.12
N ILE A 87 0.64 -10.42 8.11
CA ILE A 87 1.89 -10.50 8.89
C ILE A 87 1.62 -10.87 10.34
N ASN A 88 0.38 -11.21 10.69
CA ASN A 88 0.01 -11.48 12.07
C ASN A 88 0.88 -12.61 12.67
N PRO A 89 1.35 -12.50 13.93
CA PRO A 89 2.08 -13.58 14.58
C PRO A 89 1.28 -14.89 14.63
N ASP A 90 -0.05 -14.82 14.73
CA ASP A 90 -0.93 -15.98 14.69
C ASP A 90 -1.04 -16.53 13.25
N PRO A 91 -0.59 -17.78 13.00
CA PRO A 91 -0.70 -18.43 11.70
C PRO A 91 -2.14 -18.56 11.20
N GLY A 92 -3.14 -18.67 12.07
CA GLY A 92 -4.56 -18.72 11.71
C GLY A 92 -5.04 -17.45 11.02
N HIS A 93 -4.60 -16.29 11.50
CA HIS A 93 -4.88 -15.00 10.86
C HIS A 93 -4.22 -14.90 9.48
N ARG A 94 -2.93 -15.28 9.39
CA ARG A 94 -2.20 -15.30 8.12
C ARG A 94 -2.84 -16.22 7.09
N ARG A 95 -3.22 -17.43 7.49
CA ARG A 95 -3.92 -18.40 6.61
C ARG A 95 -5.19 -17.80 6.03
N ARG A 96 -6.08 -17.23 6.86
CA ARG A 96 -7.31 -16.59 6.36
C ARG A 96 -7.02 -15.49 5.34
N CYS A 97 -6.03 -14.64 5.61
CA CYS A 97 -5.63 -13.56 4.71
C CYS A 97 -5.08 -14.08 3.37
N VAL A 98 -4.14 -15.03 3.43
CA VAL A 98 -3.50 -15.62 2.25
C VAL A 98 -4.50 -16.40 1.39
N HIS A 99 -5.48 -17.08 2.00
CA HIS A 99 -6.56 -17.75 1.27
C HIS A 99 -7.46 -16.77 0.50
N ALA A 100 -7.64 -15.54 0.99
CA ALA A 100 -8.37 -14.49 0.29
C ALA A 100 -7.55 -13.83 -0.83
N ILE A 101 -6.20 -13.86 -0.73
CA ILE A 101 -5.30 -13.26 -1.73
C ILE A 101 -5.16 -14.14 -2.97
N THR A 102 -5.04 -15.46 -2.81
CA THR A 102 -4.79 -16.39 -3.92
C THR A 102 -5.37 -17.77 -3.66
N THR A 103 -5.70 -18.49 -4.73
CA THR A 103 -6.11 -19.90 -4.71
C THR A 103 -4.95 -20.87 -4.94
N ASP A 104 -3.80 -20.39 -5.39
CA ASP A 104 -2.64 -21.23 -5.73
C ASP A 104 -1.93 -21.75 -4.47
N PRO A 105 -1.86 -23.08 -4.24
CA PRO A 105 -1.35 -23.65 -3.00
C PRO A 105 0.14 -23.38 -2.75
N GLN A 106 0.97 -23.33 -3.80
CA GLN A 106 2.41 -23.08 -3.65
C GLN A 106 2.68 -21.61 -3.34
N ILE A 107 1.94 -20.69 -3.97
CA ILE A 107 2.00 -19.26 -3.62
C ILE A 107 1.48 -19.06 -2.18
N ARG A 108 0.45 -19.78 -1.75
CA ARG A 108 -0.02 -19.73 -0.35
C ARG A 108 1.08 -20.16 0.62
N ASP A 109 1.73 -21.29 0.38
CA ASP A 109 2.81 -21.79 1.22
C ASP A 109 3.97 -20.79 1.30
N TYR A 110 4.39 -20.25 0.14
CA TYR A 110 5.42 -19.21 0.07
C TYR A 110 5.05 -17.98 0.93
N LEU A 111 3.82 -17.46 0.81
CA LEU A 111 3.36 -16.31 1.58
C LEU A 111 3.32 -16.58 3.09
N LEU A 112 2.99 -17.81 3.50
CA LEU A 112 2.90 -18.21 4.91
C LEU A 112 4.27 -18.49 5.54
N THR A 113 5.28 -18.79 4.73
CA THR A 113 6.61 -19.20 5.19
C THR A 113 7.68 -18.21 4.71
N GLN A 114 8.23 -18.41 3.52
CA GLN A 114 9.42 -17.75 3.00
C GLN A 114 9.25 -16.24 2.80
N ALA A 115 8.03 -15.76 2.54
CA ALA A 115 7.77 -14.32 2.42
C ALA A 115 7.77 -13.58 3.77
N GLN A 116 7.59 -14.27 4.89
CA GLN A 116 7.35 -13.64 6.19
C GLN A 116 8.51 -12.75 6.67
N PRO A 117 9.80 -13.16 6.56
CA PRO A 117 10.92 -12.27 6.91
C PRO A 117 10.93 -10.97 6.11
N LEU A 118 10.67 -11.04 4.80
CA LEU A 118 10.57 -9.86 3.93
C LEU A 118 9.41 -8.94 4.35
N LEU A 119 8.21 -9.50 4.54
CA LEU A 119 7.04 -8.74 4.99
C LEU A 119 7.26 -8.11 6.37
N GLN A 120 7.96 -8.82 7.26
CA GLN A 120 8.32 -8.34 8.58
C GLN A 120 9.31 -7.17 8.49
N GLN A 121 10.32 -7.26 7.63
CA GLN A 121 11.26 -6.17 7.38
C GLN A 121 10.55 -4.96 6.75
N LEU A 122 9.65 -5.18 5.80
CA LEU A 122 8.82 -4.11 5.23
C LEU A 122 8.00 -3.40 6.31
N ARG A 123 7.35 -4.14 7.22
CA ARG A 123 6.62 -3.55 8.36
C ARG A 123 7.55 -2.67 9.20
N THR A 124 8.72 -3.18 9.58
CA THR A 124 9.69 -2.45 10.41
C THR A 124 10.10 -1.15 9.73
N CYS A 125 10.53 -1.20 8.46
CA CYS A 125 10.91 0.00 7.73
C CYS A 125 9.74 0.98 7.55
N GLN A 126 8.52 0.49 7.28
CA GLN A 126 7.33 1.34 7.20
C GLN A 126 7.06 2.11 8.50
N ALA A 127 7.25 1.47 9.66
CA ALA A 127 7.05 2.09 10.97
C ALA A 127 8.21 3.03 11.34
N GLU A 128 9.45 2.65 11.04
CA GLU A 128 10.63 3.45 11.33
C GLU A 128 10.67 4.76 10.54
N PHE A 129 10.25 4.71 9.28
CA PHE A 129 10.22 5.87 8.39
C PHE A 129 9.00 6.78 8.60
N ASP A 130 7.96 6.32 9.29
CA ASP A 130 6.76 7.09 9.60
C ASP A 130 6.32 6.86 11.05
N ARG A 131 7.09 7.42 11.98
CA ARG A 131 6.86 7.27 13.43
C ARG A 131 5.71 8.13 13.95
N VAL A 132 5.50 9.27 13.31
CA VAL A 132 4.59 10.32 13.80
C VAL A 132 3.30 10.42 12.98
N GLY A 133 3.26 9.83 11.78
CA GLY A 133 2.12 9.92 10.89
C GLY A 133 2.12 11.19 10.05
N VAL A 134 1.46 11.10 8.90
CA VAL A 134 1.45 12.16 7.87
C VAL A 134 0.87 13.49 8.34
N LEU A 135 -0.08 13.49 9.29
CA LEU A 135 -0.68 14.73 9.80
C LEU A 135 0.32 15.57 10.62
N ASN A 136 1.32 14.93 11.22
CA ASN A 136 2.32 15.56 12.08
C ASN A 136 3.59 15.99 11.32
N ILE A 137 3.66 15.76 10.02
CA ILE A 137 4.78 16.24 9.20
C ILE A 137 4.57 17.73 8.89
N SER A 138 5.46 18.57 9.40
CA SER A 138 5.51 20.00 9.06
C SER A 138 5.79 20.18 7.57
N GLY A 139 4.89 20.84 6.86
CA GLY A 139 4.95 21.02 5.42
C GLY A 139 4.11 22.22 5.01
N ASN A 140 4.48 23.41 5.49
CA ASN A 140 3.93 24.63 4.93
C ASN A 140 4.75 24.99 3.69
N HIS A 141 4.18 24.71 2.51
CA HIS A 141 4.61 25.28 1.22
C HIS A 141 4.19 26.75 1.10
N HIS A 142 4.42 27.56 2.13
CA HIS A 142 4.59 28.99 1.91
C HIS A 142 6.08 29.26 2.05
N ALA A 143 6.72 29.43 0.90
CA ALA A 143 8.02 30.06 0.79
C ALA A 143 7.90 31.49 1.36
N SER A 144 7.99 31.59 2.68
CA SER A 144 8.21 32.85 3.39
C SER A 144 9.64 32.80 3.87
N SER A 145 10.44 33.62 3.21
CA SER A 145 11.87 33.81 3.42
C SER A 145 12.15 34.31 4.83
N SER A 146 12.29 33.40 5.79
CA SER A 146 12.87 33.74 7.09
C SER A 146 13.71 32.57 7.58
N ALA A 147 15.01 32.70 7.30
CA ALA A 147 16.06 31.80 7.74
C ALA A 147 16.07 31.73 9.27
N SER A 148 15.54 30.64 9.81
CA SER A 148 15.73 30.23 11.19
C SER A 148 16.19 28.78 11.20
N SER A 149 17.20 28.52 12.03
CA SER A 149 18.22 27.49 11.88
C SER A 149 17.79 26.07 12.30
N SER A 150 16.52 25.71 12.11
CA SER A 150 15.93 24.41 12.52
C SER A 150 15.47 23.51 11.35
N SER A 151 15.98 23.77 10.14
CA SER A 151 15.47 23.23 8.86
C SER A 151 15.89 21.79 8.52
N SER A 152 16.85 21.19 9.24
CA SER A 152 17.36 19.85 8.91
C SER A 152 16.44 18.70 9.35
N SER A 153 15.74 18.85 10.48
CA SER A 153 14.86 17.81 11.02
C SER A 153 13.57 17.65 10.21
N SER A 154 13.02 18.77 9.72
CA SER A 154 11.77 18.80 8.95
C SER A 154 11.93 18.19 7.56
N SER A 155 13.03 18.50 6.87
CA SER A 155 13.36 17.91 5.56
C SER A 155 13.64 16.40 5.66
N SER A 156 14.35 15.96 6.71
CA SER A 156 14.59 14.55 7.00
C SER A 156 13.30 13.77 7.30
N SER A 157 12.37 14.35 8.06
CA SER A 157 11.08 13.73 8.39
C SER A 157 10.19 13.58 7.16
N LEU A 158 10.18 14.57 6.27
CA LEU A 158 9.45 14.52 5.00
C LEU A 158 10.01 13.42 4.08
N LEU A 159 11.34 13.35 3.93
CA LEU A 159 11.98 12.29 3.15
C LEU A 159 11.69 10.90 3.72
N SER A 160 11.69 10.77 5.05
CA SER A 160 11.34 9.52 5.72
C SER A 160 9.89 9.13 5.41
N LEU A 161 8.92 10.06 5.52
CA LEU A 161 7.55 9.78 5.11
C LEU A 161 7.46 9.34 3.64
N CYS A 162 8.19 9.99 2.73
CA CYS A 162 8.24 9.58 1.32
C CYS A 162 8.75 8.14 1.14
N LYS A 163 9.77 7.73 1.90
CA LYS A 163 10.23 6.34 1.93
C LYS A 163 9.14 5.40 2.44
N ALA A 164 8.48 5.73 3.55
CA ALA A 164 7.36 4.93 4.08
C ALA A 164 6.23 4.78 3.04
N MET A 165 5.84 5.87 2.38
CA MET A 165 4.80 5.85 1.35
C MET A 165 5.20 5.07 0.09
N THR A 166 6.50 4.99 -0.20
CA THR A 166 7.04 4.12 -1.27
C THR A 166 6.85 2.66 -0.88
N LEU A 167 7.29 2.27 0.32
CA LEU A 167 7.16 0.90 0.82
C LEU A 167 5.69 0.46 1.01
N ARG A 168 4.75 1.39 1.21
CA ARG A 168 3.31 1.09 1.33
C ARG A 168 2.62 0.91 -0.03
N ASP A 169 3.26 1.28 -1.13
CA ASP A 169 2.70 1.18 -2.49
C ASP A 169 3.50 0.29 -3.44
N CYS A 170 4.58 -0.32 -2.93
CA CYS A 170 5.34 -1.36 -3.62
C CYS A 170 4.48 -2.61 -3.91
N THR A 171 4.98 -3.43 -4.83
CA THR A 171 4.32 -4.66 -5.29
C THR A 171 5.28 -5.83 -5.10
N LEU A 172 4.82 -6.87 -4.41
CA LEU A 172 5.46 -8.18 -4.37
C LEU A 172 4.90 -9.02 -5.52
N PHE A 173 5.75 -9.26 -6.52
CA PHE A 173 5.48 -10.18 -7.62
C PHE A 173 5.90 -11.57 -7.18
N VAL A 174 5.00 -12.55 -7.25
CA VAL A 174 5.30 -13.96 -6.95
C VAL A 174 4.90 -14.78 -8.16
N LYS A 175 5.89 -15.30 -8.89
CA LYS A 175 5.70 -16.12 -10.08
C LYS A 175 5.99 -17.58 -9.76
N ARG A 176 5.05 -18.45 -10.13
CA ARG A 176 5.16 -19.89 -10.00
C ARG A 176 5.35 -20.53 -11.37
N SER A 177 6.41 -21.31 -11.51
CA SER A 177 6.78 -22.05 -12.73
C SER A 177 7.03 -23.51 -12.36
N GLY A 178 6.03 -24.37 -12.55
CA GLY A 178 6.06 -25.72 -11.96
C GLY A 178 6.10 -25.62 -10.44
N ASP A 179 7.13 -26.21 -9.82
CA ASP A 179 7.34 -26.19 -8.37
C ASP A 179 8.27 -25.05 -7.90
N VAL A 180 8.70 -24.18 -8.82
CA VAL A 180 9.63 -23.09 -8.53
C VAL A 180 8.87 -21.79 -8.29
N ILE A 181 9.26 -21.06 -7.24
CA ILE A 181 8.79 -19.69 -6.96
C ILE A 181 9.93 -18.71 -7.22
N ASP A 182 9.72 -17.74 -8.12
CA ASP A 182 10.52 -16.50 -8.19
C ASP A 182 9.69 -15.35 -7.61
N ALA A 183 10.24 -14.65 -6.62
CA ALA A 183 9.54 -13.58 -5.93
C ALA A 183 10.39 -12.30 -5.87
N ARG A 184 9.81 -11.17 -6.30
CA ARG A 184 10.52 -9.89 -6.43
C ARG A 184 9.68 -8.73 -5.92
N LEU A 185 10.34 -7.81 -5.24
CA LEU A 185 9.74 -6.53 -4.87
C LEU A 185 9.99 -5.50 -5.98
N GLY A 186 8.91 -4.91 -6.50
CA GLY A 186 8.93 -3.85 -7.50
C GLY A 186 8.12 -2.63 -7.07
N ASP A 187 7.96 -1.67 -7.99
CA ASP A 187 7.27 -0.39 -7.77
C ASP A 187 7.87 0.45 -6.61
N LEU A 188 9.20 0.47 -6.50
CA LEU A 188 9.94 1.18 -5.44
C LEU A 188 10.33 2.62 -5.82
N ASP A 189 9.59 3.25 -6.72
CA ASP A 189 9.80 4.66 -7.07
C ASP A 189 9.54 5.55 -5.86
N LEU A 190 10.57 6.30 -5.46
CA LEU A 190 10.48 7.20 -4.32
C LEU A 190 9.32 8.18 -4.49
N LYS A 191 8.36 8.14 -3.58
CA LYS A 191 7.22 9.07 -3.62
C LYS A 191 7.71 10.51 -3.41
N HIS A 192 7.09 11.43 -4.13
CA HIS A 192 7.47 12.84 -4.10
C HIS A 192 6.74 13.63 -3.01
N PRO A 193 7.41 14.63 -2.39
CA PRO A 193 6.85 15.46 -1.32
C PRO A 193 5.59 16.24 -1.74
N GLU A 194 5.43 16.56 -3.02
CA GLU A 194 4.24 17.24 -3.57
C GLU A 194 2.92 16.49 -3.30
N LYS A 195 3.00 15.18 -3.02
CA LYS A 195 1.83 14.37 -2.67
C LYS A 195 1.39 14.55 -1.21
N ILE A 196 2.15 15.26 -0.36
CA ILE A 196 1.88 15.36 1.07
C ILE A 196 0.50 15.95 1.36
N SER A 197 0.09 17.02 0.68
CA SER A 197 -1.22 17.64 0.88
C SER A 197 -2.36 16.66 0.59
N ARG A 198 -2.20 15.83 -0.45
CA ARG A 198 -3.15 14.76 -0.77
C ARG A 198 -3.16 13.69 0.33
N TRP A 199 -1.99 13.26 0.81
CA TRP A 199 -1.91 12.24 1.85
C TRP A 199 -2.52 12.71 3.18
N LYS A 200 -2.25 13.96 3.58
CA LYS A 200 -2.88 14.60 4.74
C LYS A 200 -4.40 14.67 4.57
N LYS A 201 -4.89 15.12 3.41
CA LYS A 201 -6.33 15.18 3.13
C LYS A 201 -6.99 13.79 3.25
N VAL A 202 -6.38 12.76 2.67
CA VAL A 202 -6.89 11.39 2.79
C VAL A 202 -6.91 10.96 4.25
N GLU A 203 -5.82 11.13 5.00
CA GLU A 203 -5.75 10.71 6.40
C GLU A 203 -6.78 11.45 7.27
N ALA A 204 -6.89 12.77 7.11
CA ALA A 204 -7.86 13.59 7.83
C ALA A 204 -9.30 13.13 7.53
N ASN A 205 -9.64 12.88 6.26
CA ASN A 205 -10.96 12.39 5.87
C ASN A 205 -11.28 11.01 6.46
N LEU A 206 -10.30 10.11 6.54
CA LEU A 206 -10.50 8.78 7.15
C LEU A 206 -10.84 8.88 8.63
N ILE A 207 -10.23 9.85 9.33
CA ILE A 207 -10.47 10.10 10.75
C ILE A 207 -11.80 10.81 10.96
N SER A 208 -11.99 11.98 10.33
CA SER A 208 -13.17 12.81 10.53
C SER A 208 -14.46 12.15 10.00
N GLY A 209 -14.34 11.33 8.96
CA GLY A 209 -15.45 10.57 8.41
C GLY A 209 -15.79 9.28 9.16
N GLY A 210 -15.12 8.97 10.28
CA GLY A 210 -15.44 7.81 11.11
C GLY A 210 -15.02 6.45 10.52
N TRP A 211 -14.30 6.44 9.40
CA TRP A 211 -13.95 5.23 8.65
C TRP A 211 -13.01 4.28 9.41
N TYR A 212 -12.19 4.82 10.31
CA TYR A 212 -11.37 4.00 11.20
C TYR A 212 -12.19 3.29 12.27
N THR A 213 -13.25 3.92 12.76
CA THR A 213 -13.98 3.56 14.00
C THR A 213 -15.32 2.88 13.74
N ASN A 214 -15.67 2.62 12.47
CA ASN A 214 -16.99 2.17 12.05
C ASN A 214 -18.10 3.15 12.51
N SER A 215 -17.83 4.45 12.41
CA SER A 215 -18.78 5.51 12.78
C SER A 215 -19.04 6.46 11.63
N GLU A 216 -18.83 6.01 10.39
CA GLU A 216 -19.31 6.68 9.19
C GLU A 216 -20.84 6.83 9.18
N SER A 217 -21.36 7.70 8.30
CA SER A 217 -22.80 7.92 8.13
C SER A 217 -23.56 6.60 8.00
N PRO A 218 -24.75 6.44 8.62
CA PRO A 218 -25.56 5.21 8.51
C PRO A 218 -25.81 4.76 7.06
N GLU A 219 -25.89 5.70 6.12
CA GLU A 219 -26.07 5.44 4.68
C GLU A 219 -24.89 4.70 4.05
N HIS A 220 -23.71 4.75 4.67
CA HIS A 220 -22.47 4.15 4.19
C HIS A 220 -21.93 3.09 5.16
N TYR A 221 -22.60 2.89 6.30
CA TYR A 221 -22.14 2.00 7.34
C TYR A 221 -22.18 0.55 6.88
N HIS A 222 -21.04 -0.13 7.04
CA HIS A 222 -20.95 -1.57 6.90
C HIS A 222 -20.13 -2.16 8.04
N HIS A 223 -20.69 -3.18 8.70
CA HIS A 223 -19.98 -3.89 9.77
C HIS A 223 -18.69 -4.53 9.21
N GLU A 224 -17.54 -4.10 9.75
CA GLU A 224 -16.22 -4.59 9.34
C GLU A 224 -16.00 -6.03 9.82
N LYS A 225 -15.81 -6.96 8.89
CA LYS A 225 -15.56 -8.40 9.16
C LYS A 225 -14.15 -8.86 8.78
N ILE A 226 -13.46 -8.07 7.96
CA ILE A 226 -12.17 -8.44 7.35
C ILE A 226 -11.02 -7.93 8.20
N CYS A 227 -11.09 -6.70 8.68
CA CYS A 227 -9.97 -6.09 9.40
C CYS A 227 -9.63 -6.85 10.69
N MET A 228 -8.33 -7.06 10.94
CA MET A 228 -7.82 -7.65 12.17
C MET A 228 -8.29 -6.89 13.43
N LEU A 229 -8.39 -5.55 13.36
CA LEU A 229 -8.76 -4.68 14.49
C LEU A 229 -10.27 -4.71 14.84
N ALA A 230 -11.10 -5.38 14.03
CA ALA A 230 -12.53 -5.51 14.28
C ALA A 230 -12.89 -6.76 15.08
N ARG A 231 -11.90 -7.62 15.37
CA ARG A 231 -12.08 -8.91 16.05
C ARG A 231 -11.62 -8.83 17.50
#